data_AF-A0A1U9VR03-F1
#
_entry.id   AF-A0A1U9VR03-F1
#
_cell.length_a   1.000
_cell.length_b   1.000
_cell.length_c   1.000
_cell.angle_alpha   90.00
_cell.angle_beta   90.00
_cell.angle_gamma   90.00
#
_symmetry.space_group_name_H-M   'P 1'
#
loop_
_entity.id
_entity.type
_entity.pdbx_description
1 polymer ?
#
loop_
_entity_poly.entity_id
_entity_poly.type
_entity_poly.pdbx_seq_one_letter_code
_entity_poly.pdbx_strand_id
1 'polypeptide(L)'
;MTLQPSDLCVDWNAVFLQLQREGYSTPDIEHFTGVPRSTFMGWKNGGAQPIHSTGERMIAFWCQATGKVREDLPTQRISFSAAKIGR
;
A
#
# COMPACT_ATOMS: atom_id res chain seq x y z
N MET A 1 22.24 0.70 -21.82
CA MET A 1 21.69 1.10 -20.50
C MET A 1 20.44 0.24 -20.28
N THR A 2 20.61 -0.92 -19.64
CA THR A 2 19.54 -1.91 -19.43
C THR A 2 18.59 -1.39 -18.36
N LEU A 3 17.35 -1.09 -18.74
CA LEU A 3 16.25 -0.86 -17.80
C LEU A 3 16.02 -2.19 -17.06
N GLN A 4 16.45 -2.27 -15.80
CA GLN A 4 16.08 -3.37 -14.92
C GLN A 4 14.56 -3.26 -14.64
N PRO A 5 13.82 -4.38 -14.58
CA PRO A 5 12.42 -4.33 -14.19
C PRO A 5 12.36 -3.67 -12.82
N SER A 6 11.74 -2.50 -12.78
CA SER A 6 11.69 -1.61 -11.63
C SER A 6 11.22 -2.38 -10.39
N ASP A 7 12.11 -2.52 -9.40
CA ASP A 7 11.81 -3.01 -8.05
C ASP A 7 10.85 -2.07 -7.28
N LEU A 8 9.95 -1.37 -7.98
CA LEU A 8 9.01 -0.41 -7.39
C LEU A 8 7.70 -1.13 -7.08
N CYS A 9 7.26 -1.07 -5.84
CA CYS A 9 5.94 -1.50 -5.41
C CYS A 9 5.20 -0.35 -4.74
N VAL A 10 3.88 -0.48 -4.61
CA VAL A 10 3.07 0.50 -3.87
C VAL A 10 3.51 0.53 -2.41
N ASP A 11 3.80 1.72 -1.91
CA ASP A 11 4.00 1.98 -0.49
C ASP A 11 2.64 2.14 0.19
N TRP A 12 2.09 1.00 0.61
CA TRP A 12 0.82 0.96 1.32
C TRP A 12 0.83 1.79 2.61
N ASN A 13 1.97 1.87 3.31
CA ASN A 13 2.11 2.71 4.50
C ASN A 13 1.91 4.19 4.16
N ALA A 14 2.57 4.67 3.10
CA ALA A 14 2.39 6.03 2.63
C ALA A 14 0.96 6.30 2.13
N VAL A 15 0.32 5.36 1.43
CA VAL A 15 -1.10 5.45 1.02
C VAL A 15 -2.00 5.70 2.23
N PHE A 16 -1.83 4.92 3.29
CA PHE A 16 -2.62 5.04 4.51
C PHE A 16 -2.35 6.31 5.29
N LEU A 17 -1.08 6.72 5.42
CA LEU A 17 -0.73 7.99 6.05
C LEU A 17 -1.31 9.17 5.27
N GLN A 18 -1.39 9.08 3.94
CA GLN A 18 -2.03 10.11 3.15
C GLN A 18 -3.55 10.15 3.40
N LEU A 19 -4.24 9.00 3.46
CA LEU A 19 -5.65 8.95 3.84
C LEU A 19 -5.91 9.56 5.23
N GLN A 20 -5.03 9.33 6.20
CA GLN A 20 -5.14 9.99 7.49
C GLN A 20 -4.94 11.51 7.41
N ARG A 21 -4.07 11.99 6.52
CA ARG A 21 -3.86 13.43 6.27
C ARG A 21 -5.05 14.08 5.58
N GLU A 22 -5.78 13.35 4.74
CA GLU A 22 -7.06 13.78 4.17
C GLU A 22 -8.21 13.77 5.21
N GLY A 23 -7.94 13.33 6.45
CA GLY A 23 -8.89 13.38 7.56
C GLY A 23 -9.64 12.07 7.83
N TYR A 24 -9.34 10.98 7.12
CA TYR A 24 -9.98 9.69 7.34
C TYR A 24 -9.37 8.97 8.55
N SER A 25 -10.21 8.59 9.50
CA SER A 25 -9.79 7.76 10.62
C SER A 25 -9.54 6.32 10.17
N THR A 26 -8.84 5.52 10.98
CA THR A 26 -8.64 4.10 10.63
C THR A 26 -9.97 3.35 10.45
N PRO A 27 -10.97 3.51 11.34
CA PRO A 27 -12.30 2.94 11.11
C PRO A 27 -12.97 3.37 9.81
N ASP A 28 -12.82 4.63 9.40
CA ASP A 28 -13.38 5.11 8.12
C ASP A 28 -12.73 4.38 6.94
N ILE A 29 -11.41 4.26 6.96
CA ILE A 29 -10.65 3.54 5.93
C ILE A 29 -11.09 2.08 5.86
N GLU A 30 -11.25 1.41 7.00
CA GLU A 30 -11.77 0.03 7.05
C GLU A 30 -13.19 -0.05 6.47
N HIS A 31 -14.06 0.89 6.81
CA HIS A 31 -15.44 0.95 6.34
C HIS A 31 -15.52 1.12 4.82
N PHE A 32 -14.74 2.05 4.25
CA PHE A 32 -14.78 2.35 2.81
C PHE A 32 -14.06 1.31 1.95
N THR A 33 -12.99 0.70 2.46
CA THR A 33 -12.18 -0.25 1.69
C THR A 33 -12.56 -1.71 1.96
N GLY A 34 -13.22 -1.99 3.09
CA GLY A 34 -13.44 -3.35 3.60
C GLY A 34 -12.16 -4.04 4.06
N VAL A 35 -11.06 -3.29 4.22
CA VAL A 35 -9.74 -3.82 4.60
C VAL A 35 -9.51 -3.59 6.09
N PRO A 36 -9.41 -4.65 6.91
CA PRO A 36 -9.09 -4.50 8.33
C PRO A 36 -7.68 -3.92 8.55
N ARG A 37 -7.49 -3.13 9.62
CA ARG A 37 -6.20 -2.59 10.05
C ARG A 37 -5.14 -3.69 10.26
N SER A 38 -5.55 -4.86 10.76
CA SER A 38 -4.64 -6.00 10.95
C SER A 38 -4.06 -6.50 9.62
N THR A 39 -4.88 -6.57 8.57
CA THR A 39 -4.47 -6.91 7.21
C THR A 39 -3.49 -5.88 6.65
N PHE A 40 -3.80 -4.59 6.86
CA PHE A 40 -2.93 -3.49 6.44
C PHE A 40 -1.56 -3.50 7.15
N MET A 41 -1.53 -3.76 8.46
CA MET A 41 -0.29 -3.89 9.23
C MET A 41 0.56 -5.07 8.73
N GLY A 42 -0.07 -6.13 8.21
CA GLY A 42 0.61 -7.22 7.52
C GLY A 42 1.35 -6.79 6.25
N TRP A 43 0.74 -5.93 5.43
CA TRP A 43 1.37 -5.40 4.20
C TRP A 43 2.53 -4.46 4.51
N LYS A 44 2.36 -3.62 5.52
CA LYS A 44 3.39 -2.68 5.98
C LYS A 44 4.64 -3.38 6.51
N ASN A 45 4.47 -4.42 7.34
CA ASN A 45 5.57 -5.03 8.09
C ASN A 45 6.16 -6.28 7.42
N GLY A 46 5.38 -6.98 6.59
CA GLY A 46 5.74 -8.31 6.09
C GLY A 46 6.13 -8.39 4.61
N GLY A 47 6.11 -7.27 3.88
CA GLY A 47 6.30 -7.30 2.42
C GLY A 47 5.19 -8.05 1.66
N ALA A 48 4.10 -8.41 2.34
CA ALA A 48 2.98 -9.13 1.76
C ALA A 48 2.19 -8.18 0.84
N GLN A 49 1.99 -8.59 -0.41
CA GLN A 49 1.15 -7.85 -1.34
C GLN A 49 -0.32 -8.21 -1.09
N PRO A 50 -1.24 -7.22 -1.11
CA PRO A 50 -2.66 -7.53 -1.08
C PRO A 50 -3.04 -8.42 -2.28
N ILE A 51 -4.07 -9.25 -2.09
CA ILE A 51 -4.76 -9.82 -3.25
C ILE A 51 -5.25 -8.67 -4.14
N HIS A 52 -5.20 -8.87 -5.46
CA HIS A 52 -5.45 -7.80 -6.43
C HIS A 52 -6.73 -7.01 -6.12
N SER A 53 -7.85 -7.69 -5.87
CA SER A 53 -9.14 -7.07 -5.54
C SER A 53 -9.09 -6.14 -4.32
N THR A 54 -8.33 -6.51 -3.31
CA THR A 54 -8.18 -5.73 -2.08
C THR A 54 -7.28 -4.51 -2.32
N GLY A 55 -6.18 -4.69 -3.04
CA GLY A 55 -5.30 -3.58 -3.43
C GLY A 55 -6.04 -2.55 -4.28
N GLU A 56 -6.85 -3.00 -5.24
CA GLU A 56 -7.64 -2.12 -6.09
C GLU A 56 -8.65 -1.27 -5.31
N ARG A 57 -9.34 -1.84 -4.30
CA ARG A 57 -10.25 -1.06 -3.44
C ARG A 57 -9.54 0.05 -2.68
N MET A 58 -8.37 -0.26 -2.14
CA MET A 58 -7.56 0.71 -1.41
C MET A 58 -7.08 1.84 -2.35
N ILE A 59 -6.63 1.49 -3.56
CA ILE A 59 -6.19 2.45 -4.57
C ILE A 59 -7.36 3.33 -5.01
N ALA A 60 -8.51 2.74 -5.32
CA ALA A 60 -9.70 3.50 -5.73
C ALA A 60 -10.11 4.51 -4.66
N PHE A 61 -10.12 4.09 -3.39
CA PHE A 61 -10.44 4.98 -2.28
C PHE A 61 -9.40 6.10 -2.12
N TRP A 62 -8.11 5.78 -2.26
CA TRP A 62 -7.05 6.80 -2.21
C TRP A 62 -7.17 7.82 -3.35
N CYS A 63 -7.45 7.38 -4.58
CA CYS A 63 -7.68 8.30 -5.70
C CYS A 63 -8.89 9.21 -5.42
N GLN A 64 -9.98 8.65 -4.89
CA GLN A 64 -11.16 9.43 -4.52
C GLN A 64 -10.88 10.44 -3.40
N ALA A 65 -10.20 10.02 -2.35
CA ALA A 65 -9.88 10.84 -1.19
C ALA A 65 -8.93 12.00 -1.51
N THR A 66 -7.98 11.77 -2.41
CA THR A 66 -6.89 12.73 -2.71
C THR A 66 -7.09 13.51 -4.00
N GLY A 67 -8.05 13.10 -4.85
CA GLY A 67 -8.26 13.64 -6.19
C GLY A 67 -7.13 13.30 -7.19
N LYS A 68 -6.21 12.41 -6.82
CA LYS A 68 -5.06 12.01 -7.64
C LYS A 68 -5.36 10.78 -8.48
N VAL A 69 -4.49 10.54 -9.47
CA VAL A 69 -4.57 9.37 -10.35
C VAL A 69 -3.68 8.24 -9.84
N ARG A 70 -3.90 7.02 -10.34
CA ARG A 70 -3.17 5.82 -9.89
C ARG A 70 -1.66 5.95 -10.05
N GLU A 71 -1.22 6.69 -11.06
CA GLU A 71 0.19 6.92 -11.38
C GLU A 71 0.90 7.73 -10.29
N ASP A 72 0.15 8.49 -9.48
CA ASP A 72 0.66 9.27 -8.35
C ASP A 72 0.73 8.45 -7.05
N LEU A 73 0.39 7.16 -7.09
CA LEU A 73 0.46 6.31 -5.91
C LEU A 73 1.87 6.36 -5.32
N PRO A 74 2.00 6.49 -4.00
CA PRO A 74 3.28 6.33 -3.33
C PRO A 74 3.89 4.98 -3.70
N THR A 75 5.12 4.98 -4.21
CA THR A 75 5.88 3.76 -4.50
C THR A 75 7.18 3.73 -3.70
N GLN A 76 7.57 2.55 -3.25
CA GLN A 76 8.85 2.27 -2.61
C GLN A 76 9.66 1.26 -3.41
N ARG A 77 10.99 1.29 -3.26
CA ARG A 77 11.84 0.21 -3.76
C ARG A 77 11.74 -0.99 -2.82
N ILE A 78 11.42 -2.16 -3.37
CA ILE A 78 11.55 -3.43 -2.67
C ILE A 78 13.06 -3.73 -2.57
N SER A 79 13.66 -3.43 -1.43
CA SER A 79 14.91 -4.10 -1.05
C SER A 79 14.53 -5.49 -0.55
N PHE A 80 14.76 -6.52 -1.36
CA PHE A 80 14.79 -7.88 -0.85
C PHE A 80 15.97 -7.99 0.10
N SER A 81 15.78 -7.69 1.39
CA SER A 81 16.73 -8.08 2.42
C SER A 81 16.76 -9.60 2.43
N ALA A 82 17.84 -10.16 1.89
CA ALA A 82 18.18 -11.57 1.98
C ALA A 82 18.53 -11.94 3.43
N ALA A 83 17.54 -11.96 4.32
CA ALA A 83 17.63 -12.67 5.58
C ALA A 83 16.96 -14.03 5.39
N LYS A 84 17.71 -14.91 4.72
CA LYS A 84 17.45 -16.34 4.63
C LYS A 84 17.30 -16.90 6.04
N ILE A 85 16.18 -17.57 6.26
CA ILE A 85 15.99 -18.74 7.13
C ILE A 85 17.28 -19.17 7.87
N GLY A 86 17.29 -18.92 9.17
CA GLY A 86 18.09 -19.62 10.19
C GLY A 86 17.31 -19.42 11.49
N ARG A 87 16.75 -20.45 12.10
CA ARG A 87 17.42 -21.62 12.66
C ARG A 87 16.41 -22.73 12.92
#